data_AF-A0A1S4DWY0-F1
#
_entry.id   AF-A0A1S4DWY0-F1
#
_cell.length_a   1.000
_cell.length_b   1.000
_cell.length_c   1.000
_cell.angle_alpha   90.00
_cell.angle_beta   90.00
_cell.angle_gamma   90.00
#
_symmetry.space_group_name_H-M   'P 1'
#
loop_
_entity.id
_entity.type
_entity.pdbx_description
1 polymer ?
#
loop_
_entity_poly.entity_id
_entity_poly.type
_entity_poly.pdbx_seq_one_letter_code
_entity_poly.pdbx_strand_id
1 'polypeptide(L)'
;MFDSVKIVGMGSASVVDLIEASSGVHFSGRLLDRKQQNGHTRSLTSETENFYKQPFVIGVAGGAASGKTTVCDMIIHQLHDQRVVLVNQDSFYHNLTSEELMQVHEYNFDHPDAFDTEELLSSMDKLRHGEPVDIPKYDFKSYKNNVFPPRRVNPSDVIILEGILVFHDPRVRELMNMKIFVDTDADVRLARRIRRDTVEKARDIAAVLDQYSKFVKPAFDDFILPTKKYADIIIPRGGDNHVAIDLIVQHIRTKLGQHDLCKIYPNLYVIQSTFQIRGMHTLIRDAKTTKHDFVFYADRLIRLVVEHGLGHLPFTEKQVTTPTGSVYSGVDFCKRLCGVSVIRSGESMENALRACCKGIKIGKILIHREGDNGQQLIYEKLPSDISNRHVLLLDPILGTGNSAVQAISLLISKGVPEPNIIFLNLISAPQGVHVVCKRFPRIKIVTSEIEIGLNQDFRVVPGMGEFGDRYFGTDDEEQVRPLHNSCSFK
;
A
#
# COMPACT_ATOMS: atom_id res chain seq x y z
N MET A 1 -33.30 -33.83 36.62
CA MET A 1 -32.20 -34.39 35.79
C MET A 1 -31.91 -33.33 34.73
N PHE A 2 -30.93 -32.46 34.99
CA PHE A 2 -29.55 -32.55 34.46
C PHE A 2 -29.60 -32.58 32.91
N ASP A 3 -29.09 -31.63 32.13
CA ASP A 3 -27.94 -30.77 32.39
C ASP A 3 -27.95 -29.47 31.54
N SER A 4 -27.17 -28.52 32.04
CA SER A 4 -26.94 -27.19 31.47
C SER A 4 -25.86 -27.20 30.39
N VAL A 5 -26.04 -26.43 29.32
CA VAL A 5 -24.92 -25.90 28.52
C VAL A 5 -25.07 -24.39 28.42
N LYS A 6 -24.20 -23.68 29.16
CA LYS A 6 -23.97 -22.24 29.04
C LYS A 6 -23.25 -21.97 27.72
N ILE A 7 -23.84 -21.18 26.84
CA ILE A 7 -23.11 -20.51 25.76
C ILE A 7 -22.54 -19.21 26.35
N VAL A 8 -21.21 -19.18 26.51
CA VAL A 8 -20.46 -17.97 26.81
C VAL A 8 -20.35 -17.18 25.51
N GLY A 9 -20.99 -16.01 25.46
CA GLY A 9 -20.81 -15.07 24.36
C GLY A 9 -19.43 -14.44 24.43
N MET A 10 -18.55 -14.76 23.47
CA MET A 10 -17.34 -13.99 23.19
C MET A 10 -17.76 -12.77 22.38
N GLY A 11 -17.71 -11.58 23.00
CA GLY A 11 -17.88 -10.32 22.30
C GLY A 11 -16.72 -10.12 21.31
N SER A 12 -17.05 -9.85 20.05
CA SER A 12 -16.09 -9.37 19.06
C SER A 12 -15.69 -7.94 19.43
N ALA A 13 -14.44 -7.72 19.86
CA ALA A 13 -13.89 -6.39 19.99
C ALA A 13 -13.86 -5.72 18.61
N SER A 14 -14.35 -4.49 18.53
CA SER A 14 -14.30 -3.69 17.30
C SER A 14 -12.85 -3.27 17.04
N VAL A 15 -12.51 -2.97 15.78
CA VAL A 15 -11.17 -2.46 15.40
C VAL A 15 -10.83 -1.16 16.16
N VAL A 16 -11.85 -0.40 16.59
CA VAL A 16 -11.70 0.79 17.43
C VAL A 16 -11.15 0.43 18.81
N ASP A 17 -11.60 -0.69 19.40
CA ASP A 17 -11.16 -1.15 20.72
C ASP A 17 -9.69 -1.60 20.70
N LEU A 18 -9.21 -2.15 19.58
CA LEU A 18 -7.80 -2.53 19.39
C LEU A 18 -6.89 -1.31 19.23
N ILE A 19 -7.38 -0.20 18.67
CA ILE A 19 -6.63 1.05 18.54
C ILE A 19 -6.59 1.80 19.89
N GLU A 20 -7.70 1.81 20.63
CA GLU A 20 -7.78 2.46 21.94
C GLU A 20 -6.86 1.82 22.99
N ALA A 21 -6.65 0.50 22.93
CA ALA A 21 -5.74 -0.21 23.85
C ALA A 21 -4.27 0.26 23.78
N SER A 22 -3.85 0.86 22.65
CA SER A 22 -2.49 1.39 22.47
C SER A 22 -2.28 2.83 22.98
N SER A 23 -3.35 3.47 23.48
CA SER A 23 -3.35 4.89 23.87
C SER A 23 -3.35 5.15 25.39
N GLY A 24 -3.27 4.10 26.21
CA GLY A 24 -3.22 4.18 27.67
C GLY A 24 -1.80 4.28 28.22
N VAL A 25 -1.39 5.46 28.67
CA VAL A 25 -0.15 5.66 29.44
C VAL A 25 -0.43 5.35 30.92
N HIS A 26 0.17 4.30 31.47
CA HIS A 26 0.30 4.11 32.92
C HIS A 26 1.75 3.93 33.31
N PHE A 27 2.24 4.88 34.09
CA PHE A 27 3.56 4.97 34.67
C PHE A 27 3.44 4.79 36.19
N SER A 28 4.28 3.96 36.79
CA SER A 28 4.64 4.05 38.21
C SER A 28 6.04 3.47 38.40
N GLY A 29 6.97 4.33 38.81
CA GLY A 29 8.38 4.01 38.98
C GLY A 29 8.77 3.48 40.37
N ARG A 30 9.83 2.68 40.34
CA ARG A 30 10.95 2.47 41.30
C ARG A 30 10.69 2.37 42.81
N LEU A 31 11.20 1.28 43.42
CA LEU A 31 12.44 1.28 44.24
C LEU A 31 12.95 -0.16 44.54
N LEU A 32 14.29 -0.33 44.51
CA LEU A 32 15.25 -1.24 45.21
C LEU A 32 14.68 -2.41 46.05
N ASP A 33 15.19 -3.65 46.09
CA ASP A 33 16.58 -4.10 46.30
C ASP A 33 16.71 -5.66 46.20
N ARG A 34 17.95 -6.15 46.13
CA ARG A 34 18.47 -7.54 46.00
C ARG A 34 17.83 -8.66 46.89
N LYS A 35 17.62 -9.87 46.32
CA LYS A 35 18.27 -11.16 46.72
C LYS A 35 17.77 -12.39 45.92
N GLN A 36 18.70 -13.33 45.73
CA GLN A 36 18.59 -14.64 45.07
C GLN A 36 17.55 -15.58 45.70
N GLN A 37 16.88 -16.43 44.90
CA GLN A 37 16.97 -17.90 45.00
C GLN A 37 16.19 -18.62 43.88
N ASN A 38 16.74 -19.78 43.50
CA ASN A 38 16.38 -20.69 42.41
C ASN A 38 14.96 -21.29 42.50
N GLY A 39 14.39 -21.64 41.35
CA GLY A 39 13.56 -22.85 41.23
C GLY A 39 12.32 -22.74 40.34
N HIS A 40 12.46 -23.21 39.09
CA HIS A 40 11.40 -23.72 38.20
C HIS A 40 10.26 -22.80 37.74
N THR A 41 10.38 -22.30 36.50
CA THR A 41 9.21 -22.19 35.61
C THR A 41 9.61 -22.32 34.13
N ARG A 42 8.81 -23.11 33.41
CA ARG A 42 8.87 -23.41 31.97
C ARG A 42 9.27 -22.21 31.10
N SER A 43 10.23 -22.46 30.20
CA SER A 43 10.58 -21.58 29.09
C SER A 43 9.36 -21.36 28.19
N LEU A 44 8.69 -20.22 28.37
CA LEU A 44 7.88 -19.59 27.34
C LEU A 44 8.82 -18.66 26.59
N THR A 45 9.41 -19.15 25.50
CA THR A 45 10.02 -18.28 24.50
C THR A 45 8.91 -17.44 23.93
N SER A 46 8.85 -16.16 24.34
CA SER A 46 8.07 -15.14 23.67
C SER A 46 8.67 -14.96 22.28
N GLU A 47 8.10 -15.66 21.30
CA GLU A 47 8.32 -15.38 19.89
C GLU A 47 7.92 -13.93 19.65
N THR A 48 8.91 -13.10 19.35
CA THR A 48 8.75 -11.80 18.72
C THR A 48 8.02 -12.01 17.39
N GLU A 49 6.69 -11.96 17.40
CA GLU A 49 5.90 -11.90 16.18
C GLU A 49 6.22 -10.57 15.46
N ASN A 50 7.06 -10.66 14.44
CA ASN A 50 7.20 -9.60 13.45
C ASN A 50 5.84 -9.41 12.78
N PHE A 51 5.17 -8.29 13.04
CA PHE A 51 3.93 -7.89 12.37
C PHE A 51 4.18 -7.51 10.89
N TYR A 52 4.60 -8.46 10.06
CA TYR A 52 4.52 -8.31 8.61
C TYR A 52 3.07 -8.55 8.19
N LYS A 53 2.43 -7.53 7.62
CA LYS A 53 1.10 -7.67 7.02
C LYS A 53 1.21 -8.66 5.87
N GLN A 54 0.67 -9.87 6.03
CA GLN A 54 0.73 -10.88 4.99
C GLN A 54 0.04 -10.37 3.71
N PRO A 55 0.62 -10.66 2.53
CA PRO A 55 0.06 -10.23 1.26
C PRO A 55 -1.30 -10.88 1.00
N PHE A 56 -2.18 -10.16 0.31
CA PHE A 56 -3.45 -10.72 -0.15
C PHE A 56 -3.21 -11.54 -1.42
N VAL A 57 -3.33 -12.86 -1.32
CA VAL A 57 -3.06 -13.80 -2.41
C VAL A 57 -4.35 -14.13 -3.17
N ILE A 58 -4.34 -13.88 -4.47
CA ILE A 58 -5.45 -14.15 -5.39
C ILE A 58 -5.01 -15.24 -6.35
N GLY A 59 -5.71 -16.36 -6.36
CA GLY A 59 -5.52 -17.40 -7.38
C GLY A 59 -6.45 -17.18 -8.56
N VAL A 60 -5.93 -17.23 -9.78
CA VAL A 60 -6.70 -17.12 -11.03
C VAL A 60 -6.49 -18.37 -11.87
N ALA A 61 -7.52 -19.20 -11.96
CA ALA A 61 -7.52 -20.46 -12.72
C ALA A 61 -8.50 -20.43 -13.90
N GLY A 62 -8.40 -21.45 -14.77
CA GLY A 62 -9.26 -21.60 -15.94
C GLY A 62 -8.53 -22.19 -17.14
N GLY A 63 -9.28 -22.65 -18.14
CA GLY A 63 -8.72 -23.32 -19.31
C GLY A 63 -7.74 -22.47 -20.13
N ALA A 64 -6.89 -23.12 -20.92
CA ALA A 64 -6.06 -22.44 -21.90
C ALA A 64 -6.91 -21.52 -22.80
N ALA A 65 -6.43 -20.30 -23.06
CA ALA A 65 -7.12 -19.26 -23.84
C ALA A 65 -8.51 -18.81 -23.29
N SER A 66 -8.83 -19.06 -22.00
CA SER A 66 -10.07 -18.58 -21.38
C SER A 66 -10.12 -17.07 -21.13
N GLY A 67 -8.96 -16.40 -21.08
CA GLY A 67 -8.84 -14.97 -20.78
C GLY A 67 -8.33 -14.65 -19.37
N LYS A 68 -7.73 -15.62 -18.66
CA LYS A 68 -7.08 -15.41 -17.35
C LYS A 68 -6.12 -14.22 -17.33
N THR A 69 -5.14 -14.23 -18.23
CA THR A 69 -4.14 -13.15 -18.34
C THR A 69 -4.81 -11.80 -18.53
N THR A 70 -5.82 -11.71 -19.39
CA THR A 70 -6.59 -10.48 -19.59
C THR A 70 -7.31 -10.02 -18.32
N VAL A 71 -7.93 -10.93 -17.57
CA VAL A 71 -8.55 -10.61 -16.28
C VAL A 71 -7.50 -10.12 -15.28
N CYS A 72 -6.36 -10.80 -15.18
CA CYS A 72 -5.24 -10.39 -14.32
C CYS A 72 -4.75 -8.99 -14.69
N ASP A 73 -4.50 -8.72 -15.97
CA ASP A 73 -4.02 -7.42 -16.45
C ASP A 73 -5.01 -6.31 -16.14
N MET A 74 -6.31 -6.57 -16.27
CA MET A 74 -7.35 -5.60 -15.92
C MET A 74 -7.43 -5.34 -14.41
N ILE A 75 -7.29 -6.38 -13.58
CA ILE A 75 -7.22 -6.24 -12.12
C ILE A 75 -5.99 -5.43 -11.74
N ILE A 76 -4.80 -5.78 -12.27
CA ILE A 76 -3.54 -5.09 -12.02
C ILE A 76 -3.64 -3.63 -12.43
N HIS A 77 -4.17 -3.38 -13.64
CA HIS A 77 -4.39 -2.04 -14.14
C HIS A 77 -5.28 -1.27 -13.16
N GLN A 78 -6.49 -1.74 -12.85
CA GLN A 78 -7.41 -1.01 -11.99
C GLN A 78 -6.92 -0.88 -10.53
N LEU A 79 -6.05 -1.76 -10.04
CA LEU A 79 -5.47 -1.65 -8.69
C LEU A 79 -4.38 -0.59 -8.55
N HIS A 80 -3.91 0.03 -9.65
CA HIS A 80 -3.03 1.21 -9.83
C HIS A 80 -2.04 1.59 -8.70
N ASP A 81 -2.52 1.76 -7.47
CA ASP A 81 -1.83 2.22 -6.27
C ASP A 81 -1.20 1.11 -5.41
N GLN A 82 -1.63 -0.14 -5.57
CA GLN A 82 -1.14 -1.26 -4.76
C GLN A 82 0.15 -1.86 -5.33
N ARG A 83 1.04 -2.40 -4.48
CA ARG A 83 2.06 -3.33 -4.97
C ARG A 83 1.36 -4.62 -5.33
N VAL A 84 1.11 -4.82 -6.62
CA VAL A 84 0.60 -6.08 -7.14
C VAL A 84 1.73 -6.78 -7.89
N VAL A 85 1.97 -8.04 -7.56
CA VAL A 85 2.85 -8.89 -8.36
C VAL A 85 2.05 -10.05 -8.96
N LEU A 86 2.24 -10.26 -10.26
CA LEU A 86 1.72 -11.42 -10.97
C LEU A 86 2.78 -12.53 -10.96
N VAL A 87 2.47 -13.68 -10.39
CA VAL A 87 3.24 -14.92 -10.45
C VAL A 87 2.49 -15.87 -11.39
N ASN A 88 3.18 -16.34 -12.42
CA ASN A 88 2.57 -17.25 -13.40
C ASN A 88 3.06 -18.68 -13.15
N GLN A 89 2.14 -19.64 -13.13
CA GLN A 89 2.43 -21.06 -12.95
C GLN A 89 3.37 -21.62 -14.03
N ASP A 90 3.31 -21.08 -15.25
CA ASP A 90 4.16 -21.47 -16.38
C ASP A 90 5.66 -21.24 -16.11
N SER A 91 6.02 -20.41 -15.12
CA SER A 91 7.42 -20.27 -14.71
C SER A 91 7.99 -21.54 -14.07
N PHE A 92 7.13 -22.41 -13.54
CA PHE A 92 7.50 -23.56 -12.72
C PHE A 92 7.36 -24.90 -13.46
N TYR A 93 7.47 -24.92 -14.78
CA TYR A 93 7.60 -26.20 -15.50
C TYR A 93 8.91 -26.91 -15.16
N HIS A 94 8.86 -28.23 -15.06
CA HIS A 94 10.07 -29.04 -14.99
C HIS A 94 10.89 -28.95 -16.28
N ASN A 95 12.21 -29.15 -16.15
CA ASN A 95 13.08 -29.32 -17.31
C ASN A 95 12.78 -30.66 -17.97
N LEU A 96 12.66 -30.67 -19.30
CA LEU A 96 12.54 -31.92 -20.03
C LEU A 96 13.86 -32.70 -19.98
N THR A 97 13.75 -34.00 -19.78
CA THR A 97 14.85 -34.95 -19.91
C THR A 97 15.27 -35.11 -21.38
N SER A 98 16.46 -35.66 -21.62
CA SER A 98 16.95 -35.91 -22.98
C SER A 98 16.01 -36.78 -23.81
N GLU A 99 15.29 -37.70 -23.17
CA GLU A 99 14.34 -38.61 -23.81
C GLU A 99 13.04 -37.88 -24.19
N GLU A 100 12.50 -37.07 -23.27
CA GLU A 100 11.33 -36.24 -23.54
C GLU A 100 11.61 -35.15 -24.58
N LEU A 101 12.84 -34.63 -24.64
CA LEU A 101 13.29 -33.70 -25.69
C LEU A 101 13.28 -34.34 -27.09
N MET A 102 13.45 -35.66 -27.21
CA MET A 102 13.32 -36.35 -28.49
C MET A 102 11.84 -36.51 -28.91
N GLN A 103 10.92 -36.46 -27.94
CA GLN A 103 9.48 -36.69 -28.14
C GLN A 103 8.63 -35.54 -27.57
N VAL A 104 9.08 -34.30 -27.72
CA VAL A 104 8.37 -33.14 -27.12
C VAL A 104 6.92 -33.02 -27.56
N HIS A 105 6.62 -33.43 -28.80
CA HIS A 105 5.26 -33.42 -29.35
C HIS A 105 4.33 -34.42 -28.66
N GLU A 106 4.87 -35.38 -27.92
CA GLU A 106 4.12 -36.35 -27.10
C GLU A 106 4.01 -35.92 -25.62
N TYR A 107 4.72 -34.86 -25.21
CA TYR A 107 4.73 -34.41 -23.82
C TYR A 107 3.51 -33.54 -23.47
N ASN A 108 2.80 -33.90 -22.39
CA ASN A 108 1.61 -33.18 -21.95
C ASN A 108 1.95 -32.07 -20.94
N PHE A 109 2.14 -30.85 -21.43
CA PHE A 109 2.33 -29.65 -20.60
C PHE A 109 1.11 -29.25 -19.77
N ASP A 110 -0.09 -29.78 -20.10
CA ASP A 110 -1.30 -29.48 -19.34
C ASP A 110 -1.56 -30.53 -18.22
N HIS A 111 -0.63 -31.45 -17.95
CA HIS A 111 -0.70 -32.42 -16.86
C HIS A 111 -0.13 -31.85 -15.54
N PRO A 112 -0.70 -32.18 -14.36
CA PRO A 112 -0.16 -31.74 -13.07
C PRO A 112 1.34 -32.03 -12.86
N ASP A 113 1.80 -33.20 -13.29
CA ASP A 113 3.21 -33.64 -13.16
C ASP A 113 4.19 -32.82 -14.01
N ALA A 114 3.71 -31.95 -14.90
CA ALA A 114 4.58 -31.06 -15.66
C ALA A 114 5.13 -29.90 -14.81
N PHE A 115 4.54 -29.63 -13.64
CA PHE A 115 4.84 -28.47 -12.80
C PHE A 115 5.56 -28.82 -11.51
N ASP A 116 6.64 -28.09 -11.22
CA ASP A 116 7.33 -28.10 -9.93
C ASP A 116 6.50 -27.35 -8.87
N THR A 117 5.56 -28.08 -8.28
CA THR A 117 4.66 -27.52 -7.25
C THR A 117 5.42 -27.21 -5.96
N GLU A 118 6.51 -27.92 -5.66
CA GLU A 118 7.33 -27.67 -4.46
C GLU A 118 8.09 -26.34 -4.59
N GLU A 119 8.67 -26.05 -5.76
CA GLU A 119 9.32 -24.76 -6.03
C GLU A 119 8.31 -23.61 -6.01
N LEU A 120 7.10 -23.82 -6.54
CA LEU A 120 6.01 -22.84 -6.46
C LEU A 120 5.62 -22.56 -5.01
N LEU A 121 5.38 -23.60 -4.19
CA LEU A 121 5.02 -23.46 -2.78
C LEU A 121 6.12 -22.73 -2.00
N SER A 122 7.38 -23.12 -2.18
CA SER A 122 8.54 -22.47 -1.55
C SER A 122 8.65 -20.99 -1.93
N SER A 123 8.44 -20.67 -3.20
CA SER A 123 8.46 -19.29 -3.69
C SER A 123 7.33 -18.46 -3.10
N MET A 124 6.11 -19.00 -3.06
CA MET A 124 4.95 -18.31 -2.52
C MET A 124 5.06 -18.11 -1.01
N ASP A 125 5.62 -19.07 -0.27
CA ASP A 125 5.82 -18.97 1.17
C ASP A 125 6.81 -17.85 1.53
N LYS A 126 7.95 -17.77 0.83
CA LYS A 126 8.90 -16.65 0.97
C LYS A 126 8.26 -15.30 0.69
N LEU A 127 7.47 -15.20 -0.39
CA LEU A 127 6.76 -13.96 -0.71
C LEU A 127 5.73 -13.58 0.36
N ARG A 128 5.06 -14.56 0.99
CA ARG A 128 4.13 -14.34 2.11
C ARG A 128 4.82 -13.82 3.37
N HIS A 129 6.06 -14.22 3.60
CA HIS A 129 6.89 -13.76 4.72
C HIS A 129 7.64 -12.45 4.43
N GLY A 130 7.40 -11.82 3.27
CA GLY A 130 8.04 -10.56 2.92
C GLY A 130 9.49 -10.71 2.46
N GLU A 131 9.87 -11.89 1.99
CA GLU A 131 11.18 -12.15 1.41
C GLU A 131 11.14 -12.02 -0.13
N PRO A 132 12.10 -11.33 -0.76
CA PRO A 132 12.20 -11.29 -2.21
C PRO A 132 12.65 -12.64 -2.79
N VAL A 133 12.03 -13.06 -3.90
CA VAL A 133 12.26 -14.37 -4.54
C VAL A 133 12.66 -14.18 -6.00
N ASP A 134 13.61 -14.98 -6.47
CA ASP A 134 13.94 -15.10 -7.89
C ASP A 134 13.05 -16.15 -8.53
N ILE A 135 12.04 -15.70 -9.28
CA ILE A 135 11.14 -16.61 -9.97
C ILE A 135 11.81 -17.07 -11.28
N PRO A 136 11.87 -18.40 -11.53
CA PRO A 136 12.45 -18.93 -12.76
C PRO A 136 11.69 -18.44 -13.99
N LYS A 137 12.40 -18.42 -15.13
CA LYS A 137 11.82 -18.12 -16.42
C LYS A 137 11.91 -19.37 -17.27
N TYR A 138 10.76 -19.97 -17.56
CA TYR A 138 10.69 -21.09 -18.48
C TYR A 138 10.76 -20.61 -19.93
N ASP A 139 11.67 -21.20 -20.71
CA ASP A 139 11.76 -20.96 -22.14
C ASP A 139 11.20 -22.15 -22.93
N PHE A 140 10.06 -21.94 -23.56
CA PHE A 140 9.38 -22.92 -24.40
C PHE A 140 10.15 -23.28 -25.70
N LYS A 141 11.28 -22.63 -26.01
CA LYS A 141 12.15 -23.04 -27.12
C LYS A 141 13.22 -24.03 -26.67
N SER A 142 13.84 -23.78 -25.52
CA SER A 142 14.88 -24.64 -24.96
C SER A 142 14.36 -25.68 -23.96
N TYR A 143 13.08 -25.58 -23.56
CA TYR A 143 12.39 -26.41 -22.56
C TYR A 143 13.12 -26.46 -21.21
N LYS A 144 13.70 -25.32 -20.84
CA LYS A 144 14.49 -25.16 -19.62
C LYS A 144 13.97 -24.01 -18.75
N ASN A 145 14.00 -24.21 -17.43
CA ASN A 145 13.64 -23.23 -16.39
C ASN A 145 14.83 -22.38 -15.88
N ASN A 146 16.06 -22.69 -16.32
CA ASN A 146 17.30 -22.02 -15.91
C ASN A 146 17.74 -20.88 -16.85
N VAL A 147 16.80 -20.10 -17.37
CA VAL A 147 17.13 -18.96 -18.24
C VAL A 147 17.51 -17.75 -17.38
N PHE A 148 18.74 -17.26 -17.57
CA PHE A 148 19.26 -16.09 -16.87
C PHE A 148 19.02 -14.78 -17.63
N PRO A 149 18.80 -13.65 -16.94
CA PRO A 149 18.63 -13.54 -15.48
C PRO A 149 17.21 -13.97 -15.03
N PRO A 150 17.07 -14.55 -13.81
CA PRO A 150 15.76 -14.84 -13.24
C PRO A 150 14.98 -13.56 -12.97
N ARG A 151 13.65 -13.67 -12.87
CA ARG A 151 12.80 -12.50 -12.57
C ARG A 151 12.74 -12.30 -11.06
N ARG A 152 13.53 -11.36 -10.54
CA ARG A 152 13.46 -10.93 -9.14
C ARG A 152 12.08 -10.34 -8.83
N VAL A 153 11.37 -10.95 -7.89
CA VAL A 153 10.07 -10.50 -7.38
C VAL A 153 10.25 -9.99 -5.97
N ASN A 154 9.84 -8.75 -5.74
CA ASN A 154 9.87 -8.13 -4.42
C ASN A 154 8.53 -8.35 -3.68
N PRO A 155 8.57 -8.34 -2.35
CA PRO A 155 7.37 -8.35 -1.51
C PRO A 155 6.35 -7.29 -1.94
N SER A 156 5.09 -7.71 -2.01
CA SER A 156 3.98 -6.93 -2.56
C SER A 156 2.77 -7.02 -1.65
N ASP A 157 1.83 -6.08 -1.76
CA ASP A 157 0.61 -6.05 -0.93
C ASP A 157 -0.43 -7.05 -1.46
N VAL A 158 -0.40 -7.31 -2.78
CA VAL A 158 -1.20 -8.30 -3.48
C VAL A 158 -0.30 -9.21 -4.30
N ILE A 159 -0.56 -10.51 -4.24
CA ILE A 159 0.05 -11.49 -5.12
C ILE A 159 -1.05 -12.15 -5.94
N ILE A 160 -0.98 -12.04 -7.26
CA ILE A 160 -1.86 -12.76 -8.17
C ILE A 160 -1.11 -13.98 -8.68
N LEU A 161 -1.58 -15.17 -8.34
CA LEU A 161 -1.07 -16.45 -8.84
C LEU A 161 -1.98 -16.94 -9.96
N GLU A 162 -1.50 -16.83 -11.20
CA GLU A 162 -2.25 -17.22 -12.40
C GLU A 162 -1.72 -18.54 -12.97
N GLY A 163 -2.62 -19.44 -13.36
CA GLY A 163 -2.23 -20.64 -14.10
C GLY A 163 -3.42 -21.52 -14.48
N ILE A 164 -3.17 -22.56 -15.27
CA ILE A 164 -4.24 -23.50 -15.67
C ILE A 164 -4.61 -24.48 -14.55
N LEU A 165 -3.68 -24.79 -13.65
CA LEU A 165 -3.79 -25.84 -12.63
C LEU A 165 -3.51 -25.34 -11.21
N VAL A 166 -3.50 -24.03 -10.97
CA VAL A 166 -3.22 -23.45 -9.64
C VAL A 166 -4.24 -23.89 -8.56
N PHE A 167 -5.42 -24.40 -8.95
CA PHE A 167 -6.42 -24.94 -8.02
C PHE A 167 -6.36 -26.48 -7.87
N HIS A 168 -5.46 -27.16 -8.56
CA HIS A 168 -5.34 -28.62 -8.51
C HIS A 168 -4.84 -29.09 -7.14
N ASP A 169 -3.70 -28.58 -6.69
CA ASP A 169 -3.09 -28.95 -5.40
C ASP A 169 -3.79 -28.24 -4.22
N PRO A 170 -4.22 -28.96 -3.16
CA PRO A 170 -4.82 -28.36 -1.96
C PRO A 170 -3.91 -27.37 -1.24
N ARG A 171 -2.60 -27.65 -1.17
CA ARG A 171 -1.62 -26.81 -0.45
C ARG A 171 -1.51 -25.44 -1.11
N VAL A 172 -1.53 -25.39 -2.44
CA VAL A 172 -1.51 -24.13 -3.20
C VAL A 172 -2.81 -23.34 -2.97
N ARG A 173 -3.96 -24.03 -2.88
CA ARG A 173 -5.26 -23.40 -2.59
C ARG A 173 -5.32 -22.77 -1.21
N GLU A 174 -4.69 -23.39 -0.21
CA GLU A 174 -4.65 -22.88 1.17
C GLU A 174 -3.85 -21.58 1.31
N LEU A 175 -2.93 -21.31 0.37
CA LEU A 175 -2.21 -20.03 0.32
C LEU A 175 -3.10 -18.85 -0.13
N MET A 176 -4.20 -19.13 -0.83
CA MET A 176 -5.01 -18.11 -1.50
C MET A 176 -6.12 -17.57 -0.61
N ASN A 177 -6.22 -16.26 -0.51
CA ASN A 177 -7.33 -15.56 0.15
C ASN A 177 -8.58 -15.45 -0.74
N MET A 178 -8.41 -15.48 -2.07
CA MET A 178 -9.50 -15.43 -3.05
C MET A 178 -9.16 -16.30 -4.26
N LYS A 179 -10.12 -17.11 -4.70
CA LYS A 179 -9.99 -18.06 -5.83
C LYS A 179 -10.96 -17.69 -6.94
N ILE A 180 -10.44 -17.19 -8.06
CA ILE A 180 -11.18 -16.78 -9.24
C ILE A 180 -11.02 -17.83 -10.34
N PHE A 181 -12.13 -18.31 -10.89
CA PHE A 181 -12.11 -19.18 -12.06
C PHE A 181 -12.69 -18.45 -13.28
N VAL A 182 -11.90 -18.35 -14.35
CA VAL A 182 -12.32 -17.75 -15.61
C VAL A 182 -12.95 -18.80 -16.51
N ASP A 183 -14.26 -18.67 -16.70
CA ASP A 183 -15.10 -19.63 -17.41
C ASP A 183 -15.50 -19.10 -18.79
N THR A 184 -15.00 -19.78 -19.82
CA THR A 184 -15.21 -19.42 -21.21
C THR A 184 -15.46 -20.69 -22.01
N ASP A 185 -16.44 -20.64 -22.91
CA ASP A 185 -16.87 -21.78 -23.71
C ASP A 185 -15.71 -22.39 -24.53
N ALA A 186 -15.76 -23.71 -24.74
CA ALA A 186 -14.66 -24.47 -25.33
C ALA A 186 -14.36 -24.05 -26.78
N ASP A 187 -15.40 -23.72 -27.55
CA ASP A 187 -15.31 -23.21 -28.92
C ASP A 187 -14.64 -21.82 -28.96
N VAL A 188 -15.02 -20.91 -28.06
CA VAL A 188 -14.39 -19.59 -27.93
C VAL A 188 -12.92 -19.72 -27.53
N ARG A 189 -12.61 -20.61 -26.57
CA ARG A 189 -11.21 -20.91 -26.18
C ARG A 189 -10.41 -21.47 -27.35
N LEU A 190 -10.96 -22.42 -28.09
CA LEU A 190 -10.32 -23.02 -29.25
C LEU A 190 -10.06 -21.96 -30.34
N ALA A 191 -11.06 -21.14 -30.67
CA ALA A 191 -10.91 -20.07 -31.65
C ALA A 191 -9.82 -19.06 -31.25
N ARG A 192 -9.80 -18.66 -29.97
CA ARG A 192 -8.74 -17.78 -29.42
C ARG A 192 -7.36 -18.44 -29.49
N ARG A 193 -7.26 -19.74 -29.19
CA ARG A 193 -6.00 -20.50 -29.26
C ARG A 193 -5.50 -20.63 -30.69
N ILE A 194 -6.35 -20.98 -31.65
CA ILE A 194 -6.00 -21.04 -33.08
C ILE A 194 -5.46 -19.69 -33.52
N ARG A 195 -6.17 -18.59 -33.23
CA ARG A 195 -5.74 -17.25 -33.63
C ARG A 195 -4.37 -16.89 -33.02
N ARG A 196 -4.19 -17.13 -31.72
CA ARG A 196 -2.93 -16.86 -31.02
C ARG A 196 -1.77 -17.69 -31.59
N ASP A 197 -1.94 -19.00 -31.70
CA ASP A 197 -0.84 -19.90 -32.05
C ASP A 197 -0.51 -19.88 -33.56
N THR A 198 -1.46 -19.52 -34.43
CA THR A 198 -1.20 -19.33 -35.88
C THR A 198 -0.60 -17.95 -36.17
N VAL A 199 -1.17 -16.87 -35.64
CA VAL A 199 -0.73 -15.50 -35.94
C VAL A 199 0.53 -15.12 -35.17
N GLU A 200 0.62 -15.44 -33.87
CA GLU A 200 1.73 -15.00 -33.02
C GLU A 200 2.88 -16.00 -33.00
N LYS A 201 2.60 -17.30 -33.17
CA LYS A 201 3.61 -18.38 -33.09
C LYS A 201 3.88 -19.10 -34.42
N ALA A 202 3.27 -18.65 -35.52
CA ALA A 202 3.45 -19.20 -36.87
C ALA A 202 3.27 -20.73 -36.96
N ARG A 203 2.38 -21.31 -36.14
CA ARG A 203 2.07 -22.75 -36.17
C ARG A 203 1.00 -23.07 -37.21
N ASP A 204 1.08 -24.28 -37.76
CA ASP A 204 0.05 -24.81 -38.64
C ASP A 204 -1.25 -25.12 -37.88
N ILE A 205 -2.40 -24.88 -38.52
CA ILE A 205 -3.73 -25.07 -37.92
C ILE A 205 -3.95 -26.55 -37.58
N ALA A 206 -3.54 -27.48 -38.45
CA ALA A 206 -3.75 -28.90 -38.19
C ALA A 206 -2.97 -29.36 -36.96
N ALA A 207 -1.74 -28.90 -36.79
CA ALA A 207 -0.94 -29.18 -35.59
C ALA A 207 -1.57 -28.62 -34.30
N VAL A 208 -2.18 -27.43 -34.36
CA VAL A 208 -2.88 -26.84 -33.19
C VAL A 208 -4.12 -27.66 -32.84
N LEU A 209 -4.89 -28.11 -33.83
CA LEU A 209 -6.08 -28.94 -33.63
C LEU A 209 -5.74 -30.34 -33.10
N ASP A 210 -4.67 -30.94 -33.59
CA ASP A 210 -4.17 -32.24 -33.12
C ASP A 210 -3.73 -32.14 -31.65
N GLN A 211 -2.89 -31.15 -31.32
CA GLN A 211 -2.48 -30.88 -29.93
C GLN A 211 -3.68 -30.62 -29.02
N TYR A 212 -4.67 -29.85 -29.50
CA TYR A 212 -5.86 -29.53 -28.73
C TYR A 212 -6.67 -30.79 -28.39
N SER A 213 -6.89 -31.65 -29.38
CA SER A 213 -7.67 -32.88 -29.23
C SER A 213 -6.94 -33.92 -28.38
N LYS A 214 -5.62 -33.99 -28.53
CA LYS A 214 -4.77 -34.98 -27.86
C LYS A 214 -4.49 -34.66 -26.39
N PHE A 215 -4.20 -33.40 -26.07
CA PHE A 215 -3.74 -33.01 -24.72
C PHE A 215 -4.63 -31.98 -24.05
N VAL A 216 -4.93 -30.87 -24.74
CA VAL A 216 -5.51 -29.68 -24.10
C VAL A 216 -6.94 -29.92 -23.61
N LYS A 217 -7.78 -30.53 -24.47
CA LYS A 217 -9.17 -30.81 -24.13
C LYS A 217 -9.26 -31.89 -23.04
N PRO A 218 -8.61 -33.06 -23.17
CA PRO A 218 -8.57 -34.05 -22.09
C PRO A 218 -8.08 -33.47 -20.77
N ALA A 219 -6.94 -32.75 -20.77
CA ALA A 219 -6.42 -32.15 -19.56
C ALA A 219 -7.36 -31.10 -18.95
N PHE A 220 -8.08 -30.35 -19.78
CA PHE A 220 -9.11 -29.45 -19.30
C PHE A 220 -10.26 -30.19 -18.62
N ASP A 221 -10.78 -31.25 -19.24
CA ASP A 221 -11.91 -32.01 -18.72
C ASP A 221 -11.52 -32.80 -17.44
N ASP A 222 -10.31 -33.36 -17.40
CA ASP A 222 -9.83 -34.23 -16.33
C ASP A 222 -9.25 -33.46 -15.13
N PHE A 223 -8.48 -32.38 -15.36
CA PHE A 223 -7.72 -31.71 -14.31
C PHE A 223 -8.17 -30.28 -14.03
N ILE A 224 -8.59 -29.51 -15.05
CA ILE A 224 -8.85 -28.07 -14.89
C ILE A 224 -10.30 -27.81 -14.48
N LEU A 225 -11.26 -28.30 -15.26
CA LEU A 225 -12.69 -28.07 -15.05
C LEU A 225 -13.18 -28.56 -13.67
N PRO A 226 -12.74 -29.72 -13.16
CA PRO A 226 -13.15 -30.17 -11.83
C PRO A 226 -12.72 -29.24 -10.70
N THR A 227 -11.67 -28.44 -10.89
CA THR A 227 -11.19 -27.47 -9.89
C THR A 227 -12.07 -26.23 -9.77
N LYS A 228 -12.98 -26.00 -10.74
CA LYS A 228 -13.97 -24.92 -10.71
C LYS A 228 -14.82 -24.93 -9.43
N LYS A 229 -15.06 -26.10 -8.84
CA LYS A 229 -15.79 -26.26 -7.58
C LYS A 229 -15.10 -25.62 -6.36
N TYR A 230 -13.80 -25.35 -6.46
CA TYR A 230 -13.02 -24.70 -5.40
C TYR A 230 -12.94 -23.17 -5.57
N ALA A 231 -13.55 -22.62 -6.62
CA ALA A 231 -13.54 -21.19 -6.88
C ALA A 231 -14.53 -20.48 -5.95
N ASP A 232 -14.10 -19.35 -5.39
CA ASP A 232 -14.97 -18.42 -4.66
C ASP A 232 -15.80 -17.58 -5.65
N ILE A 233 -15.21 -17.27 -6.82
CA ILE A 233 -15.81 -16.42 -7.85
C ILE A 233 -15.61 -17.06 -9.23
N ILE A 234 -16.67 -17.08 -10.04
CA ILE A 234 -16.62 -17.51 -11.44
C ILE A 234 -16.87 -16.30 -12.33
N ILE A 235 -15.93 -16.00 -13.25
CA ILE A 235 -16.08 -14.91 -14.22
C ILE A 235 -16.44 -15.52 -15.58
N PRO A 236 -17.70 -15.41 -16.03
CA PRO A 236 -18.06 -15.78 -17.39
C PRO A 236 -17.51 -14.76 -18.38
N ARG A 237 -17.14 -15.21 -19.59
CA ARG A 237 -16.65 -14.37 -20.71
C ARG A 237 -15.32 -13.66 -20.45
N GLY A 238 -14.56 -14.07 -19.43
CA GLY A 238 -13.22 -13.52 -19.13
C GLY A 238 -13.17 -11.99 -19.07
N GLY A 239 -12.23 -11.39 -19.80
CA GLY A 239 -11.98 -9.95 -19.80
C GLY A 239 -13.15 -9.07 -20.29
N ASP A 240 -14.12 -9.64 -20.99
CA ASP A 240 -15.30 -8.90 -21.49
C ASP A 240 -16.29 -8.56 -20.36
N ASN A 241 -16.13 -9.18 -19.18
CA ASN A 241 -16.99 -8.95 -18.02
C ASN A 241 -16.43 -7.87 -17.09
N HIS A 242 -16.43 -6.62 -17.58
CA HIS A 242 -15.92 -5.46 -16.84
C HIS A 242 -16.60 -5.26 -15.47
N VAL A 243 -17.89 -5.58 -15.35
CA VAL A 243 -18.65 -5.44 -14.09
C VAL A 243 -18.12 -6.40 -13.02
N ALA A 244 -17.88 -7.66 -13.38
CA ALA A 244 -17.31 -8.63 -12.43
C ALA A 244 -15.90 -8.22 -11.98
N ILE A 245 -15.09 -7.71 -12.92
CA ILE A 245 -13.73 -7.26 -12.63
C ILE A 245 -13.73 -6.05 -11.69
N ASP A 246 -14.60 -5.07 -11.92
CA ASP A 246 -14.72 -3.90 -11.02
C ASP A 246 -15.13 -4.34 -9.60
N LEU A 247 -16.13 -5.23 -9.46
CA LEU A 247 -16.52 -5.76 -8.14
C LEU A 247 -15.37 -6.45 -7.40
N ILE A 248 -14.56 -7.24 -8.11
CA ILE A 248 -13.37 -7.89 -7.56
C ILE A 248 -12.35 -6.85 -7.10
N VAL A 249 -12.07 -5.84 -7.94
CA VAL A 249 -11.14 -4.76 -7.61
C VAL A 249 -11.61 -3.97 -6.39
N GLN A 250 -12.90 -3.64 -6.30
CA GLN A 250 -13.47 -2.96 -5.12
C GLN A 250 -13.34 -3.82 -3.85
N HIS A 251 -13.54 -5.13 -3.95
CA HIS A 251 -13.34 -6.04 -2.85
C HIS A 251 -11.88 -6.10 -2.40
N ILE A 252 -10.94 -6.19 -3.34
CA ILE A 252 -9.50 -6.21 -3.06
C ILE A 252 -9.07 -4.90 -2.39
N ARG A 253 -9.50 -3.74 -2.92
CA ARG A 253 -9.25 -2.43 -2.30
C ARG A 253 -9.78 -2.35 -0.86
N THR A 254 -10.96 -2.93 -0.62
CA THR A 254 -11.55 -3.03 0.73
C THR A 254 -10.68 -3.92 1.63
N LYS A 255 -10.22 -5.08 1.15
CA LYS A 255 -9.39 -6.02 1.93
C LYS A 255 -7.99 -5.49 2.24
N LEU A 256 -7.40 -4.70 1.35
CA LEU A 256 -6.05 -4.14 1.54
C LEU A 256 -6.02 -2.97 2.53
N GLY A 257 -7.17 -2.51 3.03
CA GLY A 257 -7.23 -1.39 3.96
C GLY A 257 -6.99 -0.03 3.28
N GLN A 258 -7.07 0.03 1.95
CA GLN A 258 -7.17 1.31 1.23
C GLN A 258 -8.50 2.03 1.50
N HIS A 259 -9.42 1.36 2.21
CA HIS A 259 -10.64 1.95 2.72
C HIS A 259 -10.92 1.45 4.14
N ASP A 260 -10.55 2.25 5.13
CA ASP A 260 -11.43 2.41 6.30
C ASP A 260 -11.31 3.79 6.90
N LEU A 261 -10.13 4.41 6.94
CA LEU A 261 -9.99 5.74 7.54
C LEU A 261 -10.83 6.81 6.83
N CYS A 262 -10.88 6.90 5.50
CA CYS A 262 -11.74 7.89 4.82
C CYS A 262 -13.25 7.56 4.91
N LYS A 263 -13.61 6.31 5.23
CA LYS A 263 -15.01 5.90 5.48
C LYS A 263 -15.43 6.18 6.92
N ILE A 264 -14.52 5.97 7.87
CA ILE A 264 -14.69 6.25 9.30
C ILE A 264 -14.62 7.76 9.55
N TYR A 265 -13.71 8.44 8.86
CA TYR A 265 -13.44 9.87 8.96
C TYR A 265 -13.76 10.55 7.64
N PRO A 266 -15.00 11.06 7.46
CA PRO A 266 -15.42 11.73 6.22
C PRO A 266 -14.65 13.05 5.99
N ASN A 267 -13.88 13.49 6.98
CA ASN A 267 -13.09 14.71 6.97
C ASN A 267 -11.60 14.45 6.69
N LEU A 268 -11.23 13.22 6.31
CA LEU A 268 -9.91 12.84 5.80
C LEU A 268 -9.95 12.73 4.27
N TYR A 269 -9.01 13.40 3.61
CA TYR A 269 -8.83 13.38 2.17
C TYR A 269 -7.42 12.90 1.84
N VAL A 270 -7.34 11.83 1.06
CA VAL A 270 -6.07 11.30 0.56
C VAL A 270 -5.98 11.65 -0.91
N ILE A 271 -4.89 12.30 -1.32
CA ILE A 271 -4.66 12.66 -2.72
C ILE A 271 -4.62 11.39 -3.55
N GLN A 272 -5.21 11.43 -4.74
CA GLN A 272 -5.14 10.31 -5.67
C GLN A 272 -3.68 9.95 -5.94
N SER A 273 -3.30 8.74 -5.55
CA SER A 273 -1.95 8.24 -5.80
C SER A 273 -1.78 7.97 -7.31
N THR A 274 -0.60 8.30 -7.81
CA THR A 274 -0.19 8.07 -9.20
C THR A 274 1.24 7.53 -9.19
N PHE A 275 1.68 6.86 -10.25
CA PHE A 275 3.08 6.40 -10.34
C PHE A 275 4.10 7.53 -10.18
N GLN A 276 3.75 8.76 -10.58
CA GLN A 276 4.60 9.93 -10.35
C GLN A 276 4.67 10.29 -8.86
N ILE A 277 3.53 10.38 -8.17
CA ILE A 277 3.49 10.63 -6.72
C ILE A 277 4.25 9.54 -5.96
N ARG A 278 4.02 8.27 -6.32
CA ARG A 278 4.71 7.12 -5.73
C ARG A 278 6.21 7.12 -6.02
N GLY A 279 6.63 7.50 -7.23
CA GLY A 279 8.04 7.67 -7.58
C GLY A 279 8.72 8.75 -6.74
N MET A 280 8.06 9.89 -6.54
CA MET A 280 8.55 10.95 -5.65
C MET A 280 8.59 10.48 -4.19
N HIS A 281 7.57 9.77 -3.71
CA HIS A 281 7.58 9.14 -2.39
C HIS A 281 8.75 8.17 -2.23
N THR A 282 9.03 7.34 -3.25
CA THR A 282 10.16 6.40 -3.23
C THR A 282 11.47 7.16 -3.02
N LEU A 283 11.68 8.27 -3.74
CA LEU A 283 12.90 9.07 -3.64
C LEU A 283 13.01 9.79 -2.29
N ILE A 284 11.94 10.38 -1.77
CA ILE A 284 12.03 11.03 -0.44
C ILE A 284 12.09 10.01 0.71
N ARG A 285 11.73 8.74 0.48
CA ARG A 285 11.85 7.67 1.49
C ARG A 285 13.22 7.00 1.50
N ASP A 286 13.92 6.97 0.37
CA ASP A 286 15.22 6.31 0.28
C ASP A 286 16.25 7.05 1.17
N ALA A 287 16.87 6.29 2.08
CA ALA A 287 17.89 6.78 3.00
C ALA A 287 19.17 7.23 2.27
N LYS A 288 19.38 6.77 1.03
CA LYS A 288 20.55 7.13 0.21
C LYS A 288 20.35 8.39 -0.62
N THR A 289 19.15 8.96 -0.64
CA THR A 289 18.84 10.14 -1.43
C THR A 289 19.58 11.37 -0.91
N THR A 290 20.24 12.09 -1.80
CA THR A 290 20.97 13.31 -1.47
C THR A 290 20.03 14.38 -0.93
N LYS A 291 20.54 15.29 -0.08
CA LYS A 291 19.76 16.43 0.43
C LYS A 291 19.10 17.23 -0.71
N HIS A 292 19.84 17.50 -1.77
CA HIS A 292 19.34 18.27 -2.92
C HIS A 292 18.15 17.58 -3.58
N ASP A 293 18.27 16.28 -3.86
CA ASP A 293 17.19 15.51 -4.46
C ASP A 293 16.01 15.37 -3.50
N PHE A 294 16.26 15.14 -2.21
CA PHE A 294 15.22 15.07 -1.19
C PHE A 294 14.38 16.35 -1.17
N VAL A 295 15.02 17.52 -1.09
CA VAL A 295 14.32 18.83 -1.11
C VAL A 295 13.57 19.02 -2.42
N PHE A 296 14.19 18.72 -3.56
CA PHE A 296 13.56 18.86 -4.87
C PHE A 296 12.27 18.02 -5.00
N TYR A 297 12.33 16.74 -4.65
CA TYR A 297 11.16 15.85 -4.75
C TYR A 297 10.13 16.11 -3.63
N ALA A 298 10.57 16.52 -2.44
CA ALA A 298 9.68 16.94 -1.37
C ALA A 298 8.89 18.19 -1.78
N ASP A 299 9.54 19.23 -2.31
CA ASP A 299 8.86 20.44 -2.79
C ASP A 299 7.82 20.15 -3.87
N ARG A 300 8.11 19.22 -4.78
CA ARG A 300 7.15 18.77 -5.79
C ARG A 300 5.93 18.09 -5.19
N LEU A 301 6.12 17.21 -4.19
CA LEU A 301 5.01 16.58 -3.48
C LEU A 301 4.21 17.59 -2.66
N ILE A 302 4.89 18.46 -1.90
CA ILE A 302 4.27 19.54 -1.13
C ILE A 302 3.38 20.39 -2.04
N ARG A 303 3.86 20.75 -3.24
CA ARG A 303 3.05 21.51 -4.20
C ARG A 303 1.74 20.81 -4.53
N LEU A 304 1.76 19.50 -4.76
CA LEU A 304 0.54 18.72 -5.02
C LEU A 304 -0.40 18.71 -3.81
N VAL A 305 0.14 18.53 -2.59
CA VAL A 305 -0.66 18.57 -1.36
C VAL A 305 -1.31 19.94 -1.14
N VAL A 306 -0.56 21.01 -1.36
CA VAL A 306 -1.07 22.38 -1.21
C VAL A 306 -2.17 22.66 -2.24
N GLU A 307 -1.97 22.35 -3.52
CA GLU A 307 -2.99 22.56 -4.55
C GLU A 307 -4.27 21.76 -4.24
N HIS A 308 -4.13 20.50 -3.82
CA HIS A 308 -5.28 19.68 -3.41
C HIS A 308 -5.99 20.26 -2.18
N GLY A 309 -5.22 20.74 -1.20
CA GLY A 309 -5.73 21.41 -0.01
C GLY A 309 -6.53 22.68 -0.31
N LEU A 310 -6.06 23.50 -1.25
CA LEU A 310 -6.77 24.69 -1.72
C LEU A 310 -8.10 24.35 -2.41
N GLY A 311 -8.21 23.19 -3.04
CA GLY A 311 -9.46 22.69 -3.63
C GLY A 311 -10.59 22.47 -2.63
N HIS A 312 -10.29 22.33 -1.33
CA HIS A 312 -11.30 22.15 -0.28
C HIS A 312 -11.81 23.46 0.33
N LEU A 313 -11.34 24.61 -0.16
CA LEU A 313 -11.82 25.92 0.26
C LEU A 313 -13.22 26.20 -0.29
N PRO A 314 -14.06 26.94 0.45
CA PRO A 314 -15.34 27.40 -0.08
C PRO A 314 -15.15 28.23 -1.35
N PHE A 315 -16.07 28.08 -2.30
CA PHE A 315 -16.11 28.84 -3.54
C PHE A 315 -17.51 29.36 -3.83
N THR A 316 -17.59 30.37 -4.68
CA THR A 316 -18.85 30.90 -5.23
C THR A 316 -18.82 30.81 -6.74
N GLU A 317 -19.95 30.46 -7.36
CA GLU A 317 -20.07 30.48 -8.82
C GLU A 317 -19.86 31.89 -9.38
N LYS A 318 -19.15 31.99 -10.50
CA LYS A 318 -18.85 33.25 -11.16
C LYS A 318 -18.85 33.06 -12.66
N GLN A 319 -19.64 33.88 -13.34
CA GLN A 319 -19.62 33.96 -14.80
C GLN A 319 -18.65 35.07 -15.24
N VAL A 320 -17.87 34.78 -16.27
CA VAL A 320 -17.00 35.76 -16.92
C VAL A 320 -17.24 35.75 -18.42
N THR A 321 -17.14 36.90 -19.05
CA THR A 321 -17.10 37.00 -20.51
C THR A 321 -15.67 36.76 -20.96
N THR A 322 -15.47 35.77 -21.82
CA THR A 322 -14.17 35.47 -22.41
C THR A 322 -13.76 36.55 -23.42
N PRO A 323 -12.47 36.63 -23.80
CA PRO A 323 -12.03 37.51 -24.89
C PRO A 323 -12.71 37.23 -26.24
N THR A 324 -13.34 36.06 -26.41
CA THR A 324 -14.12 35.70 -27.62
C THR A 324 -15.58 36.16 -27.55
N GLY A 325 -16.01 36.80 -26.46
CA GLY A 325 -17.39 37.24 -26.23
C GLY A 325 -18.32 36.15 -25.69
N SER A 326 -17.82 34.93 -25.49
CA SER A 326 -18.59 33.80 -24.93
C SER A 326 -18.66 33.90 -23.40
N VAL A 327 -19.72 33.38 -22.78
CA VAL A 327 -19.81 33.29 -21.32
C VAL A 327 -19.18 31.99 -20.84
N TYR A 328 -18.27 32.08 -19.86
CA TYR A 328 -17.69 30.94 -19.15
C TYR A 328 -18.18 30.93 -17.70
N SER A 329 -18.78 29.80 -17.29
CA SER A 329 -19.21 29.57 -15.91
C SER A 329 -18.08 28.92 -15.12
N GLY A 330 -17.41 29.72 -14.29
CA GLY A 330 -16.33 29.28 -13.40
C GLY A 330 -16.67 29.50 -11.93
N VAL A 331 -15.62 29.57 -11.10
CA VAL A 331 -15.72 29.75 -9.65
C VAL A 331 -14.74 30.81 -9.14
N ASP A 332 -15.08 31.47 -8.05
CA ASP A 332 -14.20 32.36 -7.27
C ASP A 332 -14.01 31.76 -5.87
N PHE A 333 -12.77 31.54 -5.46
CA PHE A 333 -12.46 30.93 -4.17
C PHE A 333 -12.51 31.95 -3.03
N CYS A 334 -12.77 31.48 -1.82
CA CYS A 334 -12.78 32.30 -0.62
C CYS A 334 -11.48 33.09 -0.43
N LYS A 335 -11.63 34.35 -0.03
CA LYS A 335 -10.52 35.29 0.22
C LYS A 335 -10.12 35.22 1.71
N ARG A 336 -8.97 35.80 2.04
CA ARG A 336 -8.39 35.85 3.42
C ARG A 336 -7.87 34.50 3.93
N LEU A 337 -7.00 33.88 3.14
CA LEU A 337 -6.25 32.69 3.56
C LEU A 337 -5.11 33.05 4.52
N CYS A 338 -4.71 32.07 5.34
CA CYS A 338 -3.51 32.11 6.17
C CYS A 338 -2.86 30.72 6.14
N GLY A 339 -1.55 30.66 5.95
CA GLY A 339 -0.78 29.46 6.28
C GLY A 339 -0.34 29.52 7.75
N VAL A 340 -0.31 28.40 8.44
CA VAL A 340 0.30 28.29 9.78
C VAL A 340 1.22 27.09 9.78
N SER A 341 2.52 27.31 9.93
CA SER A 341 3.52 26.23 9.97
C SER A 341 3.79 25.79 11.40
N VAL A 342 3.81 24.47 11.62
CA VAL A 342 4.35 23.89 12.85
C VAL A 342 5.86 23.78 12.72
N ILE A 343 6.60 24.52 13.55
CA ILE A 343 8.06 24.56 13.52
C ILE A 343 8.62 23.22 14.04
N ARG A 344 9.62 22.60 13.39
CA ARG A 344 10.40 23.07 12.23
C ARG A 344 9.91 22.53 10.88
N SER A 345 9.42 21.29 10.83
CA SER A 345 9.07 20.57 9.59
C SER A 345 8.05 21.32 8.73
N GLY A 346 7.04 21.95 9.33
CA GLY A 346 6.01 22.73 8.65
C GLY A 346 6.53 23.90 7.82
N GLU A 347 7.71 24.44 8.15
CA GLU A 347 8.30 25.57 7.43
C GLU A 347 8.72 25.20 6.00
N SER A 348 9.02 23.92 5.75
CA SER A 348 9.31 23.39 4.40
C SER A 348 8.17 23.64 3.42
N MET A 349 6.92 23.65 3.90
CA MET A 349 5.72 23.77 3.06
C MET A 349 5.36 25.21 2.70
N GLU A 350 5.96 26.20 3.39
CA GLU A 350 5.59 27.61 3.22
C GLU A 350 5.90 28.13 1.80
N ASN A 351 6.99 27.67 1.19
CA ASN A 351 7.41 28.13 -0.13
C ASN A 351 6.41 27.71 -1.21
N ALA A 352 5.99 26.44 -1.19
CA ALA A 352 4.95 25.94 -2.07
C ALA A 352 3.64 26.71 -1.88
N LEU A 353 3.24 26.97 -0.62
CA LEU A 353 2.04 27.73 -0.31
C LEU A 353 2.10 29.18 -0.82
N ARG A 354 3.22 29.88 -0.64
CA ARG A 354 3.42 31.24 -1.21
C ARG A 354 3.40 31.23 -2.73
N ALA A 355 3.91 30.17 -3.35
CA ALA A 355 3.92 30.01 -4.79
C ALA A 355 2.52 29.67 -5.37
N CYS A 356 1.60 29.10 -4.58
CA CYS A 356 0.19 28.94 -4.95
C CYS A 356 -0.62 30.20 -4.66
N CYS A 357 -0.38 30.85 -3.51
CA CYS A 357 -1.18 31.96 -3.01
C CYS A 357 -0.32 33.21 -2.81
N LYS A 358 -0.31 34.11 -3.81
CA LYS A 358 0.42 35.38 -3.74
C LYS A 358 -0.06 36.23 -2.55
N GLY A 359 0.89 36.67 -1.71
CA GLY A 359 0.62 37.55 -0.57
C GLY A 359 -0.08 36.87 0.61
N ILE A 360 -0.09 35.54 0.69
CA ILE A 360 -0.64 34.82 1.85
C ILE A 360 0.13 35.18 3.13
N LYS A 361 -0.61 35.44 4.21
CA LYS A 361 -0.02 35.64 5.55
C LYS A 361 0.42 34.27 6.10
N ILE A 362 1.57 34.23 6.76
CA ILE A 362 2.09 33.03 7.41
C ILE A 362 2.20 33.28 8.90
N GLY A 363 1.50 32.47 9.69
CA GLY A 363 1.71 32.33 11.12
C GLY A 363 2.63 31.16 11.44
N LYS A 364 3.21 31.16 12.63
CA LYS A 364 4.10 30.08 13.11
C LYS A 364 3.71 29.63 14.50
N ILE A 365 3.78 28.32 14.72
CA ILE A 365 3.58 27.69 16.03
C ILE A 365 4.79 26.77 16.26
N LEU A 366 5.50 26.97 17.36
CA LEU A 366 6.50 26.03 17.85
C LEU A 366 5.90 25.28 19.03
N ILE A 367 5.92 23.96 18.94
CA ILE A 367 5.52 23.07 20.03
C ILE A 367 6.78 22.34 20.47
N HIS A 368 7.27 22.66 21.67
CA HIS A 368 8.40 21.97 22.26
C HIS A 368 7.94 21.19 23.49
N ARG A 369 8.43 19.95 23.63
CA ARG A 369 8.14 19.08 24.77
C ARG A 369 9.35 19.10 25.71
N GLU A 370 9.25 19.82 26.83
CA GLU A 370 10.33 19.82 27.84
C GLU A 370 10.13 18.69 28.85
N GLY A 371 11.02 17.69 28.81
CA GLY A 371 11.17 16.64 29.83
C GLY A 371 9.93 15.76 30.09
N ASP A 372 10.05 14.91 31.10
CA ASP A 372 8.99 13.98 31.55
C ASP A 372 7.83 14.70 32.28
N ASN A 373 7.98 15.98 32.62
CA ASN A 373 7.04 16.75 33.43
C ASN A 373 5.89 17.39 32.63
N GLY A 374 5.84 17.18 31.31
CA GLY A 374 4.67 17.52 30.48
C GLY A 374 4.39 19.02 30.28
N GLN A 375 5.24 19.93 30.77
CA GLN A 375 5.16 21.35 30.41
C GLN A 375 5.66 21.54 28.97
N GLN A 376 4.83 22.20 28.17
CA GLN A 376 5.07 22.43 26.76
C GLN A 376 5.26 23.92 26.52
N LEU A 377 6.43 24.29 26.04
CA LEU A 377 6.69 25.66 25.63
C LEU A 377 6.10 25.85 24.24
N ILE A 378 5.04 26.65 24.16
CA ILE A 378 4.38 27.01 22.92
C ILE A 378 4.79 28.43 22.57
N TYR A 379 5.61 28.59 21.53
CA TYR A 379 5.81 29.90 20.91
C TYR A 379 4.83 30.05 19.75
N GLU A 380 4.15 31.19 19.66
CA GLU A 380 3.24 31.48 18.57
C GLU A 380 3.46 32.89 18.01
N LYS A 381 3.36 33.02 16.70
CA LYS A 381 3.30 34.29 16.00
C LYS A 381 2.28 34.18 14.88
N LEU A 382 1.06 34.63 15.16
CA LEU A 382 -0.10 34.48 14.28
C LEU A 382 -0.58 35.85 13.79
N PRO A 383 -1.22 35.96 12.61
CA PRO A 383 -1.87 37.20 12.19
C PRO A 383 -2.92 37.65 13.20
N SER A 384 -2.98 38.96 13.48
CA SER A 384 -3.96 39.53 14.42
C SER A 384 -5.42 39.29 14.03
N ASP A 385 -5.68 39.07 12.74
CA ASP A 385 -6.99 38.83 12.15
C ASP A 385 -7.29 37.35 11.88
N ILE A 386 -6.55 36.40 12.48
CA ILE A 386 -6.63 34.97 12.17
C ILE A 386 -8.02 34.36 12.43
N SER A 387 -8.78 34.85 13.41
CA SER A 387 -10.13 34.37 13.73
C SER A 387 -11.12 34.47 12.55
N ASN A 388 -10.86 35.39 11.61
CA ASN A 388 -11.70 35.64 10.44
C ASN A 388 -11.09 35.08 9.14
N ARG A 389 -10.17 34.10 9.24
CA ARG A 389 -9.45 33.52 8.10
C ARG A 389 -9.68 32.02 7.96
N HIS A 390 -9.47 31.51 6.76
CA HIS A 390 -9.25 30.08 6.54
C HIS A 390 -7.78 29.76 6.74
N VAL A 391 -7.50 28.74 7.57
CA VAL A 391 -6.16 28.37 7.98
C VAL A 391 -5.74 27.07 7.30
N LEU A 392 -4.64 27.12 6.57
CA LEU A 392 -3.91 25.94 6.10
C LEU A 392 -2.82 25.64 7.12
N LEU A 393 -3.06 24.68 8.00
CA LEU A 393 -2.08 24.20 8.97
C LEU A 393 -1.10 23.27 8.25
N LEU A 394 0.21 23.51 8.41
CA LEU A 394 1.26 22.85 7.63
C LEU A 394 2.15 22.02 8.56
N ASP A 395 2.17 20.71 8.35
CA ASP A 395 3.15 19.80 8.95
C ASP A 395 3.31 18.55 8.06
N PRO A 396 4.48 18.31 7.46
CA PRO A 396 4.70 17.18 6.54
C PRO A 396 4.35 15.80 7.09
N ILE A 397 4.45 15.59 8.41
CA ILE A 397 4.22 14.29 9.03
C ILE A 397 3.15 14.38 10.11
N LEU A 398 2.06 13.64 9.94
CA LEU A 398 1.10 13.37 11.01
C LEU A 398 1.43 12.03 11.68
N GLY A 399 2.23 12.07 12.75
CA GLY A 399 2.63 10.89 13.53
C GLY A 399 1.59 10.48 14.59
N THR A 400 1.88 10.73 15.87
CA THR A 400 0.96 10.44 17.00
C THR A 400 -0.27 11.35 17.05
N GLY A 401 -0.23 12.51 16.38
CA GLY A 401 -1.28 13.52 16.42
C GLY A 401 -1.21 14.50 17.60
N ASN A 402 -0.33 14.27 18.59
CA ASN A 402 -0.26 15.13 19.79
C ASN A 402 0.06 16.60 19.47
N SER A 403 1.10 16.85 18.66
CA SER A 403 1.49 18.20 18.24
C SER A 403 0.39 18.85 17.38
N ALA A 404 -0.23 18.08 16.48
CA ALA A 404 -1.34 18.55 15.67
C ALA A 404 -2.54 18.98 16.54
N VAL A 405 -2.91 18.17 17.55
CA VAL A 405 -4.00 18.48 18.46
C VAL A 405 -3.74 19.78 19.22
N GLN A 406 -2.52 20.02 19.65
CA GLN A 406 -2.15 21.26 20.35
C GLN A 406 -2.20 22.47 19.43
N ALA A 407 -1.64 22.36 18.22
CA ALA A 407 -1.70 23.43 17.23
C ALA A 407 -3.15 23.79 16.86
N ILE A 408 -3.99 22.78 16.62
CA ILE A 408 -5.42 22.97 16.30
C ILE A 408 -6.15 23.58 17.50
N SER A 409 -5.91 23.08 18.72
CA SER A 409 -6.52 23.64 19.94
C SER A 409 -6.15 25.11 20.14
N LEU A 410 -4.90 25.48 19.89
CA LEU A 410 -4.43 26.85 19.96
C LEU A 410 -5.15 27.73 18.94
N LEU A 411 -5.25 27.30 17.68
CA LEU A 411 -5.97 28.04 16.64
C LEU A 411 -7.45 28.25 17.01
N ILE A 412 -8.12 27.22 17.53
CA ILE A 412 -9.50 27.32 18.01
C ILE A 412 -9.60 28.31 19.19
N SER A 413 -8.63 28.27 20.13
CA SER A 413 -8.59 29.23 21.26
C SER A 413 -8.39 30.68 20.82
N LYS A 414 -7.77 30.90 19.66
CA LYS A 414 -7.64 32.22 19.00
C LYS A 414 -8.87 32.61 18.19
N GLY A 415 -9.94 31.82 18.24
CA GLY A 415 -11.21 32.11 17.59
C GLY A 415 -11.30 31.65 16.14
N VAL A 416 -10.38 30.81 15.65
CA VAL A 416 -10.52 30.20 14.32
C VAL A 416 -11.61 29.13 14.37
N PRO A 417 -12.65 29.19 13.51
CA PRO A 417 -13.65 28.13 13.45
C PRO A 417 -13.01 26.80 13.01
N GLU A 418 -13.32 25.72 13.72
CA GLU A 418 -12.88 24.36 13.39
C GLU A 418 -13.02 23.98 11.89
N PRO A 419 -14.18 24.21 11.21
CA PRO A 419 -14.32 23.89 9.78
C PRO A 419 -13.48 24.77 8.84
N ASN A 420 -12.89 25.85 9.35
CA ASN A 420 -12.02 26.73 8.58
C ASN A 420 -10.55 26.31 8.65
N ILE A 421 -10.24 25.20 9.35
CA ILE A 421 -8.89 24.64 9.45
C ILE A 421 -8.78 23.46 8.49
N ILE A 422 -7.81 23.55 7.58
CA ILE A 422 -7.40 22.47 6.68
C ILE A 422 -5.96 22.11 7.06
N PHE A 423 -5.76 20.88 7.52
CA PHE A 423 -4.46 20.36 7.92
C PHE A 423 -3.81 19.61 6.76
N LEU A 424 -2.63 20.06 6.34
CA LEU A 424 -1.90 19.52 5.19
C LEU A 424 -0.70 18.71 5.66
N ASN A 425 -0.62 17.47 5.19
CA ASN A 425 0.46 16.52 5.50
C ASN A 425 0.97 15.86 4.22
N LEU A 426 2.24 15.45 4.19
CA LEU A 426 2.70 14.51 3.16
C LEU A 426 2.24 13.10 3.55
N ILE A 427 2.65 12.65 4.73
CA ILE A 427 2.29 11.31 5.23
C ILE A 427 1.57 11.37 6.56
N SER A 428 0.67 10.43 6.78
CA SER A 428 -0.08 10.32 8.02
C SER A 428 -0.13 8.89 8.54
N ALA A 429 0.15 8.70 9.83
CA ALA A 429 -0.09 7.44 10.50
C ALA A 429 -1.58 7.31 10.89
N PRO A 430 -2.20 6.12 10.78
CA PRO A 430 -3.58 5.85 11.20
C PRO A 430 -3.90 6.34 12.62
N GLN A 431 -2.97 6.19 13.55
CA GLN A 431 -3.11 6.61 14.94
C GLN A 431 -3.29 8.13 15.06
N GLY A 432 -2.46 8.92 14.37
CA GLY A 432 -2.55 10.38 14.37
C GLY A 432 -3.84 10.88 13.72
N VAL A 433 -4.24 10.26 12.60
CA VAL A 433 -5.52 10.54 11.94
C VAL A 433 -6.68 10.29 12.90
N HIS A 434 -6.71 9.13 13.57
CA HIS A 434 -7.75 8.80 14.55
C HIS A 434 -7.86 9.85 15.65
N VAL A 435 -6.72 10.20 16.28
CA VAL A 435 -6.65 11.17 17.38
C VAL A 435 -7.19 12.53 16.94
N VAL A 436 -6.75 13.03 15.78
CA VAL A 436 -7.13 14.35 15.29
C VAL A 436 -8.59 14.37 14.85
N CYS A 437 -9.05 13.42 14.04
CA CYS A 437 -10.43 13.38 13.55
C CYS A 437 -11.46 13.13 14.65
N LYS A 438 -11.13 12.31 15.66
CA LYS A 438 -12.01 12.08 16.83
C LYS A 438 -12.14 13.34 17.69
N ARG A 439 -11.05 14.10 17.84
CA ARG A 439 -11.04 15.33 18.65
C ARG A 439 -11.66 16.53 17.93
N PHE A 440 -11.46 16.62 16.62
CA PHE A 440 -11.94 17.73 15.79
C PHE A 440 -12.64 17.20 14.52
N PRO A 441 -13.91 16.77 14.63
CA PRO A 441 -14.63 16.12 13.53
C PRO A 441 -14.93 17.03 12.33
N ARG A 442 -14.81 18.36 12.47
CA ARG A 442 -15.13 19.33 11.39
C ARG A 442 -13.92 19.89 10.67
N ILE A 443 -12.69 19.67 11.16
CA ILE A 443 -11.48 20.05 10.41
C ILE A 443 -11.38 19.19 9.16
N LYS A 444 -10.61 19.62 8.17
CA LYS A 444 -10.25 18.75 7.03
C LYS A 444 -8.79 18.35 7.13
N ILE A 445 -8.46 17.07 6.97
CA ILE A 445 -7.09 16.58 6.83
C ILE A 445 -6.85 16.22 5.37
N VAL A 446 -5.75 16.70 4.78
CA VAL A 446 -5.34 16.39 3.41
C VAL A 446 -3.94 15.83 3.44
N THR A 447 -3.77 14.60 2.97
CA THR A 447 -2.48 13.88 2.99
C THR A 447 -2.22 13.17 1.68
N SER A 448 -0.95 12.99 1.28
CA SER A 448 -0.63 12.25 0.06
C SER A 448 -0.57 10.74 0.26
N GLU A 449 -0.26 10.25 1.47
CA GLU A 449 -0.22 8.81 1.74
C GLU A 449 -0.54 8.49 3.22
N ILE A 450 -1.21 7.35 3.45
CA ILE A 450 -1.45 6.79 4.79
C ILE A 450 -0.46 5.65 5.04
N GLU A 451 0.22 5.71 6.17
CA GLU A 451 1.31 4.82 6.55
C GLU A 451 0.80 3.57 7.28
N ILE A 452 1.68 2.59 7.50
CA ILE A 452 1.31 1.36 8.22
C ILE A 452 0.96 1.66 9.67
N GLY A 453 1.73 2.55 10.31
CA GLY A 453 1.53 2.92 11.69
C GLY A 453 2.73 3.61 12.31
N LEU A 454 2.87 3.43 13.62
CA LEU A 454 4.01 3.89 14.41
C LEU A 454 4.80 2.70 14.94
N ASN A 455 6.11 2.84 15.07
CA ASN A 455 6.96 1.88 15.79
C ASN A 455 6.96 2.16 17.31
N GLN A 456 7.77 1.40 18.06
CA GLN A 456 7.90 1.54 19.52
C GLN A 456 8.44 2.92 19.96
N ASP A 457 9.19 3.61 19.10
CA ASP A 457 9.73 4.96 19.33
C ASP A 457 8.77 6.07 18.86
N PHE A 458 7.51 5.73 18.55
CA PHE A 458 6.50 6.63 18.01
C PHE A 458 6.87 7.29 16.67
N ARG A 459 7.76 6.67 15.91
CA ARG A 459 8.13 7.07 14.54
C ARG A 459 7.23 6.39 13.53
N VAL A 460 6.88 7.12 12.48
CA VAL A 460 6.03 6.64 11.39
C VAL A 460 6.77 5.57 10.58
N VAL A 461 6.11 4.46 10.28
CA VAL A 461 6.67 3.33 9.51
C VAL A 461 5.80 2.96 8.30
N PRO A 462 6.40 2.69 7.13
CA PRO A 462 7.83 2.82 6.80
C PRO A 462 8.38 4.25 6.89
N GLY A 463 7.53 5.27 6.76
CA GLY A 463 7.90 6.68 6.99
C GLY A 463 9.05 7.18 6.11
N MET A 464 9.73 8.25 6.54
CA MET A 464 10.84 8.88 5.79
C MET A 464 12.01 9.35 6.68
N GLY A 465 12.07 8.89 7.93
CA GLY A 465 12.98 9.44 8.95
C GLY A 465 12.55 10.83 9.45
N GLU A 466 13.50 11.58 10.02
CA GLU A 466 13.26 12.93 10.53
C GLU A 466 13.18 13.94 9.37
N PHE A 467 11.97 14.24 8.90
CA PHE A 467 11.76 15.07 7.72
C PHE A 467 12.42 16.45 7.82
N GLY A 468 12.32 17.09 9.00
CA GLY A 468 12.93 18.41 9.22
C GLY A 468 14.45 18.37 9.05
N ASP A 469 15.11 17.37 9.61
CA ASP A 469 16.57 17.27 9.56
C ASP A 469 17.06 16.95 8.14
N ARG A 470 16.37 16.05 7.42
CA ARG A 470 16.67 15.75 6.01
C ARG A 470 16.43 16.94 5.07
N TYR A 471 15.37 17.72 5.33
CA TYR A 471 15.02 18.87 4.51
C TYR A 471 15.97 20.05 4.73
N PHE A 472 16.24 20.40 5.99
CA PHE A 472 17.11 21.53 6.33
C PHE A 472 18.59 21.16 6.37
N GLY A 473 18.93 19.88 6.40
CA GLY A 473 20.28 19.34 6.53
C GLY A 473 20.86 19.58 7.92
N THR A 474 20.10 19.22 8.96
CA THR A 474 20.53 19.27 10.37
C THR A 474 20.78 17.87 10.96
N ASP A 475 20.87 16.84 10.11
CA ASP A 475 21.37 15.53 10.51
C ASP A 475 22.86 15.68 10.89
N ASP A 476 23.21 15.47 12.16
CA ASP A 476 24.60 15.58 12.62
C ASP A 476 25.48 14.51 11.93
N GLU A 477 26.34 14.92 11.00
CA GLU A 477 27.37 14.07 10.38
C GLU A 477 28.52 13.68 11.34
N GLU A 478 28.43 13.96 12.65
CA GLU A 478 29.56 13.84 13.60
C GLU A 478 29.60 12.62 14.53
N GLN A 479 28.75 11.59 14.36
CA GLN A 479 28.83 10.36 15.19
C GLN A 479 29.42 9.12 14.51
N VAL A 480 30.07 9.27 13.34
CA VAL A 480 30.86 8.18 12.73
C VAL A 480 32.31 8.62 12.48
N ARG A 481 33.05 8.91 13.54
CA ARG A 481 34.52 8.77 13.53
C ARG A 481 34.90 7.62 14.46
N PRO A 482 35.54 6.55 13.97
CA PRO A 482 36.07 5.52 14.85
C PRO A 482 37.23 6.10 15.67
N LEU A 483 37.14 5.98 16.99
CA LEU A 483 38.25 6.14 17.92
C LEU A 483 39.28 5.03 17.68
N HIS A 484 40.25 5.27 16.80
CA HIS A 484 41.54 4.58 16.68
C HIS A 484 42.43 5.47 15.79
N ASN A 485 43.66 5.88 16.09
CA ASN A 485 44.63 5.53 17.10
C ASN A 485 45.44 6.78 17.46
N SER A 486 45.69 6.97 18.76
CA SER A 486 46.91 7.63 19.22
C SER A 486 48.12 6.84 18.70
N CYS A 487 48.76 7.33 17.65
CA CYS A 487 50.10 6.90 17.29
C CYS A 487 51.05 8.03 17.65
N SER A 488 51.71 7.86 18.79
CA SER A 488 52.93 8.55 19.15
C SER A 488 53.98 8.28 18.07
N PHE A 489 54.71 9.29 17.60
CA PHE A 489 56.17 9.20 17.48
C PHE A 489 56.76 10.61 17.43
N LYS A 490 57.97 10.66 18.01
CA LYS A 490 58.86 11.77 18.33
C LYS A 490 59.11 12.78 17.21
#